data_AF-A0A379YG11-F1
#
_entry.id   AF-A0A379YG11-F1
#
_cell.length_a   1.000
_cell.length_b   1.000
_cell.length_c   1.000
_cell.angle_alpha   90.00
_cell.angle_beta   90.00
_cell.angle_gamma   90.00
#
_symmetry.space_group_name_H-M   'P 1'
#
loop_
_entity.id
_entity.type
_entity.pdbx_description
1 polymer ?
#
loop_
_entity_poly.entity_id
_entity_poly.type
_entity_poly.pdbx_seq_one_letter_code
_entity_poly.pdbx_strand_id
1 'polypeptide(L)'
;MAAIEKALSHNEKRPTRIRGASTLSQQTAKNLFLWMAAAGCAKDWRAGLTSGIELVWTKRRILTVYLNIVEFGDGVFGVEEASQRFFHKPAKRLSAAEAALLAAVLPNPHRFRADAPSGYVVQRQQWIMRQMRQLGGKRFYARTSWIKRAGTARRRSRQADYFT
;
A
#
# COMPACT_ATOMS: atom_id res chain seq x y z
N MET A 1 -15.92 -12.86 11.33
CA MET A 1 -16.73 -12.35 10.20
C MET A 1 -17.09 -10.86 10.37
N ALA A 2 -17.56 -10.41 11.54
CA ALA A 2 -18.04 -9.04 11.77
C ALA A 2 -17.03 -7.89 11.51
N ALA A 3 -15.73 -8.09 11.72
CA ALA A 3 -14.73 -7.01 11.54
C ALA A 3 -14.49 -6.63 10.06
N ILE A 4 -14.56 -7.62 9.17
CA ILE A 4 -14.33 -7.43 7.72
C ILE A 4 -15.56 -6.77 7.10
N GLU A 5 -16.75 -7.22 7.48
CA GLU A 5 -18.04 -6.66 7.04
C GLU A 5 -18.22 -5.21 7.52
N LYS A 6 -17.79 -4.92 8.76
CA LYS A 6 -17.74 -3.56 9.30
C LYS A 6 -16.69 -2.69 8.60
N ALA A 7 -15.60 -3.28 8.09
CA ALA A 7 -14.58 -2.58 7.31
C ALA A 7 -15.02 -2.29 5.87
N LEU A 8 -15.70 -3.23 5.23
CA LEU A 8 -16.29 -3.08 3.90
C LEU A 8 -17.39 -2.02 3.90
N SER A 9 -18.35 -2.11 4.82
CA SER A 9 -19.43 -1.13 4.97
C SER A 9 -18.94 0.28 5.33
N HIS A 10 -17.79 0.40 6.03
CA HIS A 10 -17.17 1.70 6.30
C HIS A 10 -16.43 2.27 5.09
N ASN A 11 -15.76 1.43 4.31
CA ASN A 11 -15.10 1.84 3.06
C ASN A 11 -16.11 2.25 1.98
N GLU A 12 -17.28 1.62 1.94
CA GLU A 12 -18.38 2.03 1.05
C GLU A 12 -18.94 3.41 1.41
N LYS A 13 -19.09 3.69 2.71
CA LYS A 13 -19.56 5.00 3.21
C LYS A 13 -18.50 6.10 3.11
N ARG A 14 -17.21 5.76 3.08
CA ARG A 14 -16.08 6.70 2.95
C ARG A 14 -14.99 6.14 2.01
N PRO A 15 -15.18 6.22 0.68
CA PRO A 15 -14.26 5.61 -0.30
C PRO A 15 -12.83 6.16 -0.27
N THR A 16 -12.63 7.32 0.36
CA THR A 16 -11.31 7.95 0.54
C THR A 16 -10.56 7.49 1.79
N ARG A 17 -11.22 6.84 2.76
CA ARG A 17 -10.62 6.46 4.04
C ARG A 17 -10.61 4.95 4.21
N ILE A 18 -9.67 4.31 3.50
CA ILE A 18 -9.40 2.87 3.64
C ILE A 18 -8.85 2.61 5.05
N ARG A 19 -9.56 1.78 5.83
CA ARG A 19 -9.05 1.31 7.13
C ARG A 19 -7.71 0.59 6.95
N GLY A 20 -6.70 0.95 7.75
CA GLY A 20 -5.34 0.39 7.69
C GLY A 20 -4.31 1.19 6.85
N ALA A 21 -4.76 2.18 6.06
CA ALA A 21 -3.84 3.04 5.29
C ALA A 21 -2.89 3.88 6.18
N SER A 22 -3.35 4.26 7.38
CA SER A 22 -2.51 4.93 8.38
C SER A 22 -1.46 3.98 8.96
N THR A 23 -1.74 2.68 9.05
CA THR A 23 -0.77 1.67 9.54
C THR A 23 0.34 1.42 8.52
N LEU A 24 0.05 1.50 7.21
CA LEU A 24 1.07 1.51 6.15
C LEU A 24 1.92 2.78 6.20
N SER A 25 1.31 3.93 6.46
CA SER A 25 2.04 5.21 6.60
C SER A 25 2.98 5.17 7.80
N GLN A 26 2.53 4.61 8.93
CA GLN A 26 3.36 4.37 10.12
C GLN A 26 4.49 3.37 9.85
N GLN A 27 4.25 2.26 9.13
CA GLN A 27 5.30 1.30 8.76
C GLN A 27 6.32 1.92 7.79
N THR A 28 5.85 2.75 6.86
CA THR A 28 6.73 3.49 5.94
C THR A 28 7.60 4.48 6.70
N ALA A 29 7.02 5.25 7.62
CA ALA A 29 7.77 6.18 8.47
C ALA A 29 8.79 5.44 9.33
N LYS A 30 8.43 4.28 9.91
CA LYS A 30 9.38 3.46 10.66
C LYS A 30 10.55 2.98 9.78
N ASN A 31 10.28 2.40 8.61
CA ASN A 31 11.33 1.89 7.73
C ASN A 31 12.21 3.01 7.15
N LEU A 32 11.63 4.15 6.78
CA LEU A 32 12.35 5.29 6.23
C LEU A 32 13.20 6.01 7.29
N PHE A 33 12.74 6.06 8.55
CA PHE A 33 13.41 6.77 9.63
C PHE A 33 14.13 5.87 10.65
N LEU A 34 14.27 4.57 10.38
CA LEU A 34 15.05 3.64 11.23
C LEU A 34 16.47 4.16 11.48
N TRP A 35 17.10 4.80 10.49
CA TRP A 35 18.43 5.41 10.62
C TRP A 35 18.50 6.55 11.64
N MET A 36 17.43 7.32 11.84
CA MET A 36 17.40 8.44 12.79
C MET A 36 16.99 8.03 14.21
N ALA A 37 16.59 6.77 14.43
CA ALA A 37 16.08 6.27 15.71
C ALA A 37 17.15 5.64 16.62
N ALA A 38 18.38 5.44 16.14
CA ALA A 38 19.49 4.90 16.95
C ALA A 38 19.95 5.89 18.05
N ALA A 39 19.63 7.18 17.94
CA ALA A 39 19.85 8.17 18.99
C ALA A 39 18.61 8.24 19.90
N GLY A 40 18.75 7.81 21.15
CA GLY A 40 17.67 7.55 22.12
C GLY A 40 16.77 8.71 22.58
N CYS A 41 16.61 9.80 21.82
CA CYS A 41 15.81 10.97 22.22
C CYS A 41 14.54 11.17 21.37
N ALA A 42 13.98 10.06 20.88
CA ALA A 42 13.31 10.07 19.60
C ALA A 42 11.82 9.66 19.62
N LYS A 43 11.01 10.01 20.62
CA LYS A 43 9.59 9.59 20.67
C LYS A 43 8.61 10.62 20.07
N ASP A 44 8.88 11.92 20.23
CA ASP A 44 7.93 12.98 19.86
C ASP A 44 8.06 13.50 18.41
N TRP A 45 9.30 13.62 17.89
CA TRP A 45 9.55 13.98 16.48
C TRP A 45 9.00 12.96 15.47
N ARG A 46 8.86 11.67 15.84
CA ARG A 46 8.31 10.63 14.96
C ARG A 46 6.86 10.89 14.57
N ALA A 47 6.04 11.37 15.52
CA ALA A 47 4.65 11.73 15.27
C ALA A 47 4.55 12.98 14.38
N GLY A 48 5.43 13.96 14.61
CA GLY A 48 5.56 15.16 13.79
C GLY A 48 5.96 14.86 12.34
N LEU A 49 6.99 14.03 12.11
CA LEU A 49 7.42 13.66 10.76
C LEU A 49 6.44 12.75 10.02
N THR A 50 5.80 11.81 10.71
CA THR A 50 4.74 10.99 10.09
C THR A 50 3.58 11.88 9.63
N SER A 51 3.21 12.88 10.45
CA SER A 51 2.17 13.85 10.10
C SER A 51 2.62 14.76 8.93
N GLY A 52 3.88 15.21 8.93
CA GLY A 52 4.48 15.99 7.84
C GLY A 52 4.53 15.22 6.51
N ILE A 53 4.90 13.93 6.53
CA ILE A 53 4.84 13.07 5.34
C ILE A 53 3.40 12.91 4.86
N GLU A 54 2.43 12.71 5.74
CA GLU A 54 1.03 12.60 5.32
C GLU A 54 0.46 13.91 4.76
N LEU A 55 1.00 15.06 5.19
CA LEU A 55 0.67 16.39 4.67
C LEU A 55 1.28 16.65 3.28
N VAL A 56 2.54 16.23 3.07
CA VAL A 56 3.29 16.53 1.84
C VAL A 56 3.13 15.43 0.78
N TRP A 57 3.03 14.17 1.19
CA TRP A 57 2.96 13.01 0.30
C TRP A 57 1.59 12.37 0.26
N THR A 58 1.07 12.21 -0.95
CA THR A 58 -0.14 11.42 -1.16
C THR A 58 0.05 9.98 -0.68
N LYS A 59 -1.01 9.33 -0.18
CA LYS A 59 -1.00 7.92 0.25
C LYS A 59 -0.42 6.96 -0.81
N ARG A 60 -0.59 7.29 -2.10
CA ARG A 60 0.03 6.54 -3.22
C ARG A 60 1.54 6.64 -3.20
N ARG A 61 2.10 7.84 -3.00
CA ARG A 61 3.55 8.06 -2.95
C ARG A 61 4.17 7.32 -1.76
N ILE A 62 3.53 7.39 -0.59
CA ILE A 62 3.95 6.66 0.62
C ILE A 62 4.04 5.15 0.33
N LEU A 63 2.99 4.57 -0.25
CA LEU A 63 2.97 3.15 -0.60
C LEU A 63 4.04 2.80 -1.64
N THR A 64 4.27 3.64 -2.65
CA THR A 64 5.32 3.41 -3.65
C THR A 64 6.70 3.42 -3.02
N VAL A 65 6.99 4.39 -2.15
CA VAL A 65 8.28 4.46 -1.45
C VAL A 65 8.44 3.23 -0.55
N TYR A 66 7.42 2.88 0.22
CA TYR A 66 7.41 1.68 1.05
C TYR A 66 7.75 0.41 0.25
N LEU A 67 7.04 0.18 -0.85
CA LEU A 67 7.25 -1.01 -1.69
C LEU A 67 8.62 -1.02 -2.37
N ASN A 68 9.30 0.11 -2.50
CA ASN A 68 10.65 0.18 -3.05
C ASN A 68 11.74 -0.05 -2.01
N ILE A 69 11.48 0.20 -0.72
CA ILE A 69 12.48 0.07 0.35
C ILE A 69 12.36 -1.21 1.17
N VAL A 70 11.20 -1.88 1.14
CA VAL A 70 10.96 -3.07 1.97
C VAL A 70 11.73 -4.27 1.44
N GLU A 71 12.18 -5.11 2.37
CA GLU A 71 12.85 -6.37 2.07
C GLU A 71 11.82 -7.50 1.90
N PHE A 72 11.98 -8.31 0.84
CA PHE A 72 11.13 -9.45 0.50
C PHE A 72 11.80 -10.82 0.72
N GLY A 73 13.05 -10.82 1.16
CA GLY A 73 13.88 -11.98 1.43
C GLY A 73 15.35 -11.54 1.47
N ASP A 74 16.26 -12.45 1.84
CA ASP A 74 17.67 -12.09 2.11
C ASP A 74 18.32 -11.32 0.95
N GLY A 75 18.53 -10.01 1.18
CA GLY A 75 19.15 -9.11 0.21
C GLY A 75 18.25 -8.70 -0.97
N VAL A 76 16.94 -8.91 -0.87
CA VAL A 76 15.97 -8.58 -1.94
C VAL A 76 15.14 -7.38 -1.52
N PHE A 77 15.60 -6.19 -1.88
CA PHE A 77 14.95 -4.92 -1.53
C PHE A 77 14.12 -4.39 -2.69
N GLY A 78 12.86 -4.09 -2.39
CA GLY A 78 11.94 -3.48 -3.33
C GLY A 78 11.15 -4.49 -4.16
N VAL A 79 9.94 -4.06 -4.55
CA VAL A 79 8.98 -4.91 -5.25
C VAL A 79 9.40 -5.21 -6.69
N GLU A 80 10.15 -4.32 -7.34
CA GLU A 80 10.67 -4.57 -8.70
C GLU A 80 11.72 -5.68 -8.66
N GLU A 81 12.73 -5.56 -7.81
CA GLU A 81 13.76 -6.59 -7.64
C GLU A 81 13.16 -7.93 -7.20
N ALA A 82 12.22 -7.92 -6.25
CA ALA A 82 11.51 -9.14 -5.84
C ALA A 82 10.73 -9.77 -7.00
N SER A 83 10.10 -8.96 -7.85
CA SER A 83 9.36 -9.44 -9.02
C SER A 83 10.28 -10.10 -10.05
N GLN A 84 11.44 -9.48 -10.31
CA GLN A 84 12.44 -10.01 -11.24
C GLN A 84 13.06 -11.31 -10.69
N ARG A 85 13.38 -11.34 -9.40
CA ARG A 85 14.04 -12.48 -8.76
C ARG A 85 13.15 -13.69 -8.59
N PHE A 86 11.89 -13.50 -8.19
CA PHE A 86 10.98 -14.62 -7.88
C PHE A 86 10.07 -15.02 -9.03
N PHE A 87 9.77 -14.11 -9.97
CA PHE A 87 8.81 -14.36 -11.03
C PHE A 87 9.32 -13.99 -12.44
N HIS A 88 10.58 -13.58 -12.56
CA HIS A 88 11.25 -13.26 -13.84
C HIS A 88 10.45 -12.31 -14.73
N LYS A 89 9.82 -11.31 -14.10
CA LYS A 89 9.00 -10.31 -14.81
C LYS A 89 9.04 -8.97 -14.09
N PRO A 90 8.77 -7.86 -14.80
CA PRO A 90 8.67 -6.56 -14.15
C PRO A 90 7.44 -6.48 -13.24
N ALA A 91 7.50 -5.70 -12.14
CA ALA A 91 6.44 -5.65 -11.13
C ALA A 91 5.09 -5.21 -11.70
N LYS A 92 5.11 -4.41 -12.77
CA LYS A 92 3.91 -3.98 -13.51
C LYS A 92 3.13 -5.14 -14.16
N ARG A 93 3.76 -6.31 -14.36
CA ARG A 93 3.19 -7.51 -14.97
C ARG A 93 2.83 -8.59 -13.95
N LEU A 94 2.95 -8.32 -12.65
CA LEU A 94 2.53 -9.25 -11.61
C LEU A 94 1.02 -9.53 -11.70
N SER A 95 0.68 -10.81 -11.62
CA SER A 95 -0.70 -11.23 -11.41
C SER A 95 -1.18 -10.86 -10.01
N ALA A 96 -2.49 -10.86 -9.80
CA ALA A 96 -3.06 -10.61 -8.47
C ALA A 96 -2.59 -11.65 -7.44
N ALA A 97 -2.36 -12.90 -7.86
CA ALA A 97 -1.88 -13.98 -7.00
C ALA A 97 -0.41 -13.76 -6.59
N GLU A 98 0.44 -13.35 -7.51
CA GLU A 98 1.86 -13.08 -7.23
C GLU A 98 2.03 -11.84 -6.36
N ALA A 99 1.27 -10.77 -6.64
CA ALA A 99 1.24 -9.60 -5.77
C ALA A 99 0.73 -9.94 -4.36
N ALA A 100 -0.28 -10.82 -4.24
CA ALA A 100 -0.75 -11.31 -2.95
C ALA A 100 0.30 -12.18 -2.24
N LEU A 101 1.13 -12.91 -2.98
CA LEU A 101 2.21 -13.74 -2.42
C LEU A 101 3.31 -12.86 -1.84
N LEU A 102 3.77 -11.85 -2.60
CA LEU A 102 4.71 -10.85 -2.12
C LEU A 102 4.18 -10.11 -0.88
N ALA A 103 2.90 -9.76 -0.87
CA ALA A 103 2.28 -9.14 0.30
C ALA A 103 2.18 -10.09 1.51
N ALA A 104 2.10 -11.41 1.28
CA ALA A 104 2.02 -12.41 2.35
C ALA A 104 3.36 -12.61 3.08
N VAL A 105 4.49 -12.36 2.41
CA VAL A 105 5.83 -12.55 2.99
C VAL A 105 6.34 -11.35 3.78
N LEU A 106 5.88 -10.13 3.46
CA LEU A 106 6.27 -8.88 4.12
C LEU A 106 6.26 -8.88 5.66
N PRO A 107 5.35 -9.58 6.38
CA PRO A 107 5.37 -9.58 7.84
C PRO A 107 6.64 -10.19 8.45
N ASN A 108 7.28 -11.12 7.74
CA ASN A 108 8.55 -11.72 8.17
C ASN A 108 9.29 -12.30 6.94
N PRO A 109 10.00 -11.46 6.17
CA PRO A 109 10.60 -11.85 4.90
C PRO A 109 11.74 -12.88 5.03
N HIS A 110 12.38 -12.98 6.20
CA HIS A 110 13.41 -14.01 6.45
C HIS A 110 12.81 -15.40 6.72
N ARG A 111 11.61 -15.47 7.32
CA ARG A 111 10.90 -16.76 7.54
C ARG A 111 9.97 -17.14 6.40
N PHE A 112 9.36 -16.15 5.76
CA PHE A 112 8.35 -16.37 4.72
C PHE A 112 8.97 -16.16 3.35
N ARG A 113 9.00 -17.24 2.57
CA ARG A 113 9.62 -17.28 1.26
C ARG A 113 8.58 -17.17 0.15
N ALA A 114 8.83 -16.32 -0.82
CA ALA A 114 7.97 -16.17 -2.00
C ALA A 114 8.30 -17.20 -3.09
N ASP A 115 9.56 -17.64 -3.15
CA ASP A 115 10.08 -18.66 -4.07
C ASP A 115 9.76 -20.09 -3.60
N ALA A 116 9.73 -20.32 -2.29
CA ALA A 116 9.35 -21.59 -1.67
C ALA A 116 8.29 -21.38 -0.57
N PRO A 117 7.03 -21.06 -0.94
CA PRO A 117 6.01 -20.69 0.02
C PRO A 117 5.54 -21.90 0.84
N SER A 118 5.59 -21.78 2.17
CA SER A 118 5.01 -22.77 3.07
C SER A 118 3.49 -22.78 3.00
N GLY A 119 2.84 -23.85 3.50
CA GLY A 119 1.39 -23.93 3.56
C GLY A 119 0.73 -22.73 4.25
N TYR A 120 1.37 -22.17 5.27
CA TYR A 120 0.94 -20.94 5.93
C TYR A 120 0.96 -19.73 4.98
N VAL A 121 2.04 -19.55 4.22
CA VAL A 121 2.17 -18.43 3.27
C VAL A 121 1.12 -18.54 2.17
N VAL A 122 0.87 -19.75 1.66
CA VAL A 122 -0.19 -20.01 0.68
C VAL A 122 -1.57 -19.69 1.26
N GLN A 123 -1.87 -20.12 2.49
CA GLN A 123 -3.14 -19.82 3.15
C GLN A 123 -3.34 -18.31 3.30
N ARG A 124 -2.27 -17.58 3.68
CA ARG A 124 -2.28 -16.13 3.83
C ARG A 124 -2.45 -15.41 2.48
N GLN A 125 -1.76 -15.87 1.43
CA GLN A 125 -1.94 -15.38 0.06
C GLN A 125 -3.41 -15.51 -0.37
N GLN A 126 -4.03 -16.68 -0.16
CA GLN A 126 -5.45 -16.89 -0.49
C GLN A 126 -6.37 -15.96 0.31
N TRP A 127 -6.08 -15.75 1.60
CA TRP A 127 -6.82 -14.80 2.42
C TRP A 127 -6.71 -13.38 1.85
N ILE A 128 -5.51 -12.92 1.48
CA ILE A 128 -5.28 -11.61 0.83
C ILE A 128 -6.06 -11.52 -0.48
N MET A 129 -6.02 -12.55 -1.33
CA MET A 129 -6.79 -12.57 -2.58
C MET A 129 -8.30 -12.44 -2.34
N ARG A 130 -8.85 -13.11 -1.31
CA ARG A 130 -10.27 -12.95 -0.93
C ARG A 130 -10.57 -11.50 -0.52
N GLN A 131 -9.69 -10.86 0.26
CA GLN A 131 -9.86 -9.46 0.64
C GLN A 131 -9.81 -8.52 -0.58
N MET A 132 -8.88 -8.75 -1.52
CA MET A 132 -8.81 -7.98 -2.77
C MET A 132 -10.10 -8.07 -3.59
N ARG A 133 -10.71 -9.26 -3.66
CA ARG A 133 -12.00 -9.47 -4.34
C ARG A 133 -13.13 -8.73 -3.65
N GLN A 134 -13.22 -8.81 -2.32
CA GLN A 134 -14.24 -8.14 -1.51
C GLN A 134 -14.15 -6.61 -1.61
N LEU A 135 -12.95 -6.04 -1.74
CA LEU A 135 -12.75 -4.61 -1.98
C LEU A 135 -13.14 -4.15 -3.40
N GLY A 136 -13.58 -5.05 -4.27
CA GLY A 136 -14.00 -4.76 -5.65
C GLY A 136 -12.92 -5.03 -6.71
N GLY A 137 -11.81 -5.68 -6.37
CA GLY A 137 -10.77 -6.08 -7.31
C GLY A 137 -10.25 -4.92 -8.17
N LYS A 138 -10.13 -5.13 -9.49
CA LYS A 138 -9.72 -4.06 -10.43
C LYS A 138 -10.74 -2.90 -10.50
N ARG A 139 -12.03 -3.14 -10.21
CA ARG A 139 -13.08 -2.12 -10.22
C ARG A 139 -12.94 -1.10 -9.10
N PHE A 140 -12.26 -1.45 -8.00
CA PHE A 140 -11.88 -0.50 -6.94
C PHE A 140 -11.05 0.67 -7.49
N TYR A 141 -10.07 0.36 -8.35
CA TYR A 141 -9.21 1.34 -9.01
C TYR A 141 -9.96 2.16 -10.06
N ALA A 142 -10.90 1.54 -10.79
CA ALA A 142 -11.75 2.25 -11.74
C ALA A 142 -12.60 3.30 -11.01
N ARG A 143 -13.25 2.96 -9.89
CA ARG A 143 -14.11 3.86 -9.11
C ARG A 143 -13.39 5.07 -8.54
N THR A 144 -12.14 4.89 -8.09
CA THR A 144 -11.29 6.00 -7.62
C THR A 144 -10.71 6.84 -8.77
N SER A 145 -10.54 6.28 -9.97
CA SER A 145 -10.14 7.05 -11.15
C SER A 145 -11.22 8.00 -11.68
N TRP A 146 -12.51 7.66 -11.51
CA TRP A 146 -13.64 8.57 -11.79
C TRP A 146 -13.66 9.77 -10.85
N ILE A 147 -13.33 9.59 -9.56
CA ILE A 147 -13.18 10.68 -8.59
C ILE A 147 -12.06 11.65 -9.00
N LYS A 148 -10.94 11.13 -9.53
CA LYS A 148 -9.87 11.99 -10.07
C LYS A 148 -10.33 12.80 -11.28
N ARG A 149 -11.05 12.20 -12.23
CA ARG A 149 -11.54 12.89 -13.43
C ARG A 149 -12.59 13.95 -13.11
N ALA A 150 -13.50 13.69 -12.17
CA ALA A 150 -14.51 14.65 -11.71
C ALA A 150 -13.89 15.87 -10.99
N GLY A 151 -12.80 15.68 -10.24
CA GLY A 151 -12.05 16.77 -9.60
C GLY A 151 -11.30 17.67 -10.59
N THR A 152 -10.70 17.11 -11.64
CA THR A 152 -10.08 17.89 -12.73
C THR A 152 -11.09 18.62 -13.61
N ALA A 153 -12.28 18.04 -13.84
CA ALA A 153 -13.33 18.69 -14.62
C ALA A 153 -13.90 19.92 -13.90
N ARG A 154 -14.11 19.86 -12.57
CA ARG A 154 -14.57 20.99 -11.76
C ARG A 154 -13.53 22.12 -11.59
N ARG A 155 -12.24 21.83 -11.81
CA ARG A 155 -11.16 22.83 -11.81
C ARG A 155 -11.00 23.54 -13.16
N ARG A 156 -11.43 22.91 -14.26
CA ARG A 156 -11.49 23.54 -15.60
C ARG A 156 -12.73 24.43 -15.78
N SER A 157 -13.88 24.08 -15.18
CA SER A 157 -15.08 24.92 -15.25
C SER A 157 -14.94 26.23 -14.46
N ARG A 158 -14.24 26.22 -13.32
CA ARG A 158 -14.01 27.45 -12.52
C ARG A 158 -12.99 28.43 -13.13
N GLN A 159 -12.21 28.04 -14.13
CA GLN A 159 -11.27 28.95 -14.81
C GLN A 159 -11.94 29.66 -16.02
N ALA A 160 -13.08 29.15 -16.50
CA ALA A 160 -13.83 29.74 -17.60
C ALA A 160 -14.73 30.91 -17.15
N ASP A 161 -15.10 30.96 -15.86
CA ASP A 161 -15.99 31.99 -15.30
C ASP A 161 -15.25 33.28 -14.85
N TYR A 162 -13.97 33.44 -15.17
CA TYR A 162 -13.18 34.65 -14.88
C TYR A 162 -12.81 35.48 -16.12
N PHE A 163 -13.39 35.16 -17.28
CA PHE A 163 -13.10 35.82 -18.57
C PHE A 163 -14.35 36.25 -19.35
N THR A 164 -15.42 36.64 -18.65
CA THR A 164 -16.57 37.36 -19.23
C THR A 164 -16.97 38.50 -18.33
#